data_AF-A0A3E0I136-F1
#
_entry.id   AF-A0A3E0I136-F1
#
_cell.length_a   1.000
_cell.length_b   1.000
_cell.length_c   1.000
_cell.angle_alpha   90.00
_cell.angle_beta   90.00
_cell.angle_gamma   90.00
#
_symmetry.space_group_name_H-M   'P 1'
#
loop_
_entity.id
_entity.type
_entity.pdbx_description
1 polymer ?
#
loop_
_entity_poly.entity_id
_entity_poly.type
_entity_poly.pdbx_seq_one_letter_code
_entity_poly.pdbx_strand_id
1 'polypeptide(L)'
;MGIPIPGWQQPPFVAITTQVFIGLTALPDVLYEIQYATVPDSPSPWHNRVVWAGMAAVTFMAWLWSARRRSAGHGRHRRALAWAFGAWLVPGINLVWPYQLVADVWQAAGFGRPTIVRWWWATFLFSFVLGPAVLWNLPVRWPVLLCAVAEAVAAVLAVVIVRRITAELSRWLPNT
;
A
#
# COMPACT_ATOMS: atom_id res chain seq x y z
N MET A 1 13.10 -29.20 9.14
CA MET A 1 12.85 -29.69 7.77
C MET A 1 11.59 -29.00 7.25
N GLY A 2 11.73 -28.03 6.36
CA GLY A 2 10.58 -27.38 5.71
C GLY A 2 10.24 -28.11 4.42
N ILE A 3 8.98 -28.51 4.25
CA ILE A 3 8.48 -29.12 3.02
C ILE A 3 8.71 -28.13 1.86
N PRO A 4 9.41 -28.52 0.77
CA PRO A 4 9.54 -27.67 -0.40
C PRO A 4 8.17 -27.57 -1.06
N ILE A 5 7.47 -26.46 -0.83
CA ILE A 5 6.19 -26.18 -1.48
C ILE A 5 6.50 -25.89 -2.96
N PRO A 6 6.01 -26.70 -3.91
CA PRO A 6 6.28 -26.50 -5.33
C PRO A 6 5.76 -25.15 -5.83
N GLY A 7 6.57 -24.46 -6.65
CA GLY A 7 6.07 -23.71 -7.81
C GLY A 7 5.33 -22.38 -7.61
N TRP A 8 5.16 -21.82 -6.42
CA TRP A 8 4.61 -20.46 -6.29
C TRP A 8 5.69 -19.38 -6.57
N GLN A 9 6.32 -19.44 -7.74
CA GLN A 9 6.90 -18.22 -8.33
C GLN A 9 5.73 -17.31 -8.66
N GLN A 10 5.31 -16.45 -7.72
CA GLN A 10 4.22 -15.53 -8.01
C GLN A 10 4.61 -14.65 -9.20
N PRO A 11 3.89 -14.73 -10.33
CA PRO A 11 4.30 -14.03 -11.54
C PRO A 11 4.28 -12.52 -11.30
N PRO A 12 4.98 -11.72 -12.14
CA PRO A 12 4.89 -10.25 -12.15
C PRO A 12 3.44 -9.73 -12.09
N PHE A 13 2.47 -10.57 -12.46
CA PHE A 13 1.03 -10.38 -12.27
C PHE A 13 0.62 -9.83 -10.89
N VAL A 14 1.13 -10.34 -9.77
CA VAL A 14 0.66 -9.87 -8.43
C VAL A 14 1.11 -8.43 -8.15
N ALA A 15 2.28 -8.05 -8.65
CA ALA A 15 2.72 -6.65 -8.57
C ALA A 15 1.91 -5.75 -9.51
N ILE A 16 1.55 -6.24 -10.70
CA ILE A 16 0.70 -5.51 -11.66
C ILE A 16 -0.70 -5.31 -11.08
N THR A 17 -1.34 -6.37 -10.57
CA THR A 17 -2.68 -6.27 -9.97
C THR A 17 -2.68 -5.33 -8.76
N THR A 18 -1.65 -5.40 -7.91
CA THR A 18 -1.48 -4.44 -6.80
C THR A 18 -1.45 -2.99 -7.30
N GLN A 19 -0.67 -2.69 -8.34
CA GLN A 19 -0.60 -1.34 -8.90
C GLN A 19 -1.93 -0.89 -9.49
N VAL A 20 -2.61 -1.78 -10.21
CA VAL A 20 -3.92 -1.53 -10.82
C VAL A 20 -4.95 -1.22 -9.73
N PHE A 21 -5.04 -2.03 -8.68
CA PHE A 21 -6.02 -1.81 -7.62
C PHE A 21 -5.71 -0.58 -6.76
N ILE A 22 -4.43 -0.27 -6.52
CA ILE A 22 -4.05 1.00 -5.87
C ILE A 22 -4.52 2.19 -6.71
N GLY A 23 -4.28 2.15 -8.02
CA GLY A 23 -4.75 3.20 -8.94
C GLY A 23 -6.28 3.30 -9.00
N LEU A 24 -6.98 2.17 -9.07
CA LEU A 24 -8.44 2.10 -9.07
C LEU A 24 -9.08 2.50 -7.74
N THR A 25 -8.33 2.47 -6.64
CA THR A 25 -8.82 2.99 -5.35
C THR A 25 -8.66 4.51 -5.30
N ALA A 26 -7.48 5.03 -5.65
CA ALA A 26 -7.15 6.45 -5.51
C ALA A 26 -7.88 7.35 -6.53
N LEU A 27 -8.05 6.91 -7.78
CA LEU A 27 -8.61 7.76 -8.84
C LEU A 27 -10.08 8.11 -8.59
N PRO A 28 -10.99 7.15 -8.32
CA PRO A 28 -12.38 7.47 -8.02
C PRO A 28 -12.54 8.30 -6.75
N ASP A 29 -11.67 8.10 -5.75
CA ASP A 29 -11.71 8.89 -4.51
C ASP A 29 -11.32 10.34 -4.75
N VAL A 30 -10.22 10.60 -5.45
CA VAL A 30 -9.84 11.97 -5.82
C VAL A 30 -10.94 12.65 -6.65
N LEU A 31 -11.51 11.94 -7.63
CA LEU A 31 -12.57 12.50 -8.47
C LEU A 31 -13.83 12.80 -7.65
N TYR A 32 -14.20 11.92 -6.70
CA TYR A 32 -15.33 12.17 -5.82
C TYR A 32 -15.07 13.36 -4.90
N GLU A 33 -13.90 13.49 -4.29
CA GLU A 33 -13.62 14.63 -3.39
C GLU A 33 -13.64 15.96 -4.16
N ILE A 34 -13.18 15.98 -5.41
CA ILE A 34 -13.31 17.15 -6.31
C ILE A 34 -14.79 17.42 -6.63
N GLN A 35 -15.56 16.38 -6.94
CA GLN A 35 -17.00 16.51 -7.22
C GLN A 35 -17.77 16.98 -5.98
N TYR A 36 -17.48 16.46 -4.79
CA TYR A 36 -18.10 16.85 -3.54
C TYR A 36 -17.79 18.32 -3.19
N ALA A 37 -16.55 18.77 -3.45
CA ALA A 37 -16.16 20.16 -3.27
C ALA A 37 -16.91 21.14 -4.20
N THR A 38 -17.45 20.64 -5.33
CA THR A 38 -18.20 21.45 -6.31
C THR A 38 -19.72 21.27 -6.22
N VAL A 39 -20.19 20.08 -5.86
CA VAL A 39 -21.60 19.67 -5.77
C VAL A 39 -21.81 18.86 -4.47
N PRO A 40 -22.13 19.53 -3.35
CA PRO A 40 -22.18 18.92 -2.01
C PRO A 40 -23.22 17.80 -1.84
N ASP A 41 -24.28 17.81 -2.64
CA ASP A 41 -25.41 16.86 -2.51
C ASP A 41 -25.26 15.61 -3.42
N SER A 42 -24.06 15.39 -3.98
CA SER A 42 -23.80 14.21 -4.80
C SER A 42 -23.79 12.93 -3.93
N PRO A 43 -24.56 11.89 -4.31
CA PRO A 43 -24.61 10.65 -3.54
C PRO A 43 -23.23 9.99 -3.49
N SER A 44 -22.78 9.61 -2.29
CA SER A 44 -21.45 9.02 -2.12
C SER A 44 -21.39 7.59 -2.72
N PRO A 45 -20.38 7.27 -3.55
CA PRO A 45 -20.22 5.95 -4.15
C PRO A 45 -19.54 4.96 -3.20
N TRP A 46 -19.92 4.96 -1.91
CA TRP A 46 -19.20 4.26 -0.85
C TRP A 46 -19.02 2.75 -1.11
N HIS A 47 -19.97 2.10 -1.77
CA HIS A 47 -19.88 0.68 -2.13
C HIS A 47 -18.66 0.40 -3.02
N ASN A 48 -18.42 1.24 -4.02
CA ASN A 48 -17.30 1.07 -4.95
C ASN A 48 -15.97 1.30 -4.23
N ARG A 49 -15.93 2.27 -3.32
CA ARG A 49 -14.73 2.60 -2.52
C ARG A 49 -14.26 1.41 -1.70
N VAL A 50 -15.19 0.80 -0.95
CA VAL A 50 -14.88 -0.34 -0.08
C VAL A 50 -14.40 -1.54 -0.89
N VAL A 51 -15.02 -1.82 -2.03
CA VAL A 51 -14.65 -2.95 -2.90
C VAL A 51 -13.23 -2.76 -3.46
N TRP A 52 -12.93 -1.60 -4.04
CA TRP A 52 -11.60 -1.35 -4.63
C TRP A 52 -10.51 -1.31 -3.57
N ALA A 53 -10.76 -0.63 -2.43
CA ALA A 53 -9.83 -0.59 -1.32
C ALA A 53 -9.55 -1.99 -0.76
N GLY A 54 -10.59 -2.84 -0.64
CA GLY A 54 -10.45 -4.24 -0.23
C GLY A 54 -9.55 -5.04 -1.18
N MET A 55 -9.77 -4.91 -2.50
CA MET A 55 -8.93 -5.58 -3.50
C MET A 55 -7.48 -5.09 -3.47
N ALA A 56 -7.27 -3.78 -3.34
CA ALA A 56 -5.94 -3.18 -3.21
C ALA A 56 -5.22 -3.69 -1.96
N ALA A 57 -5.92 -3.75 -0.83
CA ALA A 57 -5.36 -4.25 0.42
C ALA A 57 -4.93 -5.72 0.30
N VAL A 58 -5.81 -6.59 -0.21
CA VAL A 58 -5.52 -8.03 -0.36
C VAL A 58 -4.33 -8.25 -1.31
N THR A 59 -4.33 -7.60 -2.47
CA THR A 59 -3.25 -7.75 -3.44
C THR A 59 -1.92 -7.19 -2.93
N PHE A 60 -1.95 -6.04 -2.25
CA PHE A 60 -0.76 -5.48 -1.61
C PHE A 60 -0.18 -6.39 -0.52
N MET A 61 -1.03 -6.99 0.32
CA MET A 61 -0.59 -7.94 1.34
C MET A 61 0.00 -9.22 0.72
N ALA A 62 -0.63 -9.77 -0.32
CA ALA A 62 -0.13 -10.92 -1.06
C ALA A 62 1.23 -10.62 -1.72
N TRP A 63 1.36 -9.44 -2.34
CA TRP A 63 2.63 -8.95 -2.87
C TRP A 63 3.70 -8.83 -1.77
N LEU A 64 3.38 -8.21 -0.64
CA LEU A 64 4.31 -8.01 0.48
C LEU A 64 4.79 -9.36 1.04
N TRP A 65 3.89 -10.31 1.22
CA TRP A 65 4.23 -11.68 1.62
C TRP A 65 5.25 -12.30 0.67
N SER A 66 5.00 -12.22 -0.63
CA SER A 66 5.89 -12.76 -1.67
C SER A 66 7.24 -12.04 -1.71
N ALA A 67 7.25 -10.71 -1.63
CA ALA A 67 8.48 -9.91 -1.63
C ALA A 67 9.36 -10.23 -0.41
N ARG A 68 8.75 -10.44 0.76
CA ARG A 68 9.46 -10.87 1.99
C ARG A 68 10.07 -12.25 1.86
N ARG A 69 9.34 -13.21 1.28
CA ARG A 69 9.89 -14.56 1.03
C ARG A 69 11.13 -14.51 0.12
N ARG A 70 11.10 -13.71 -0.95
CA ARG A 70 12.23 -13.57 -1.89
C ARG A 70 13.43 -12.87 -1.28
N SER A 71 13.19 -11.90 -0.40
CA SER A 71 14.25 -11.13 0.25
C SER A 71 14.79 -11.76 1.54
N ALA A 72 14.28 -12.93 1.96
CA ALA A 72 14.66 -13.56 3.23
C ALA A 72 16.15 -13.91 3.32
N GLY A 73 16.82 -14.19 2.20
CA GLY A 73 18.25 -14.49 2.14
C GLY A 73 19.17 -13.27 1.94
N HIS A 74 18.61 -12.10 1.66
CA HIS A 74 19.37 -10.93 1.19
C HIS A 74 19.41 -9.77 2.19
N GLY A 75 18.67 -9.87 3.31
CA GLY A 75 18.68 -8.84 4.33
C GLY A 75 17.99 -9.28 5.61
N ARG A 76 18.14 -8.47 6.66
CA ARG A 76 17.57 -8.77 7.97
C ARG A 76 16.13 -8.32 8.04
N HIS A 77 15.23 -9.27 8.31
CA HIS A 77 13.82 -9.01 8.60
C HIS A 77 13.61 -8.98 10.11
N ARG A 78 13.02 -7.92 10.65
CA ARG A 78 12.82 -7.78 12.10
C ARG A 78 11.71 -8.68 12.64
N ARG A 79 10.81 -9.15 11.77
CA ARG A 79 9.57 -9.83 12.14
C ARG A 79 9.38 -11.12 11.36
N ALA A 80 8.62 -12.05 11.90
CA ALA A 80 8.20 -13.25 11.18
C ALA A 80 7.38 -12.91 9.91
N LEU A 81 7.34 -13.85 8.97
CA LEU A 81 6.62 -13.70 7.70
C LEU A 81 5.10 -13.55 7.89
N ALA A 82 4.53 -14.25 8.87
CA ALA A 82 3.12 -14.17 9.28
C ALA A 82 2.62 -12.73 9.48
N TRP A 83 3.50 -11.84 9.92
CA TRP A 83 3.17 -10.44 10.15
C TRP A 83 2.89 -9.64 8.88
N ALA A 84 3.18 -10.15 7.68
CA ALA A 84 2.79 -9.48 6.42
C ALA A 84 1.27 -9.30 6.29
N PHE A 85 0.47 -10.19 6.90
CA PHE A 85 -0.99 -10.03 7.02
C PHE A 85 -1.38 -9.50 8.40
N GLY A 86 -0.81 -10.09 9.46
CA GLY A 86 -1.19 -9.75 10.83
C GLY A 86 -0.95 -8.28 11.20
N ALA A 87 0.04 -7.63 10.59
CA ALA A 87 0.32 -6.22 10.86
C ALA A 87 -0.83 -5.29 10.43
N TRP A 88 -1.65 -5.69 9.45
CA TRP A 88 -2.75 -4.87 8.93
C TRP A 88 -4.06 -5.08 9.68
N LEU A 89 -4.25 -6.26 10.27
CA LEU A 89 -5.52 -6.65 10.90
C LEU A 89 -5.59 -6.26 12.38
N VAL A 90 -4.44 -6.12 13.05
CA VAL A 90 -4.41 -5.82 14.48
C VAL A 90 -4.37 -4.29 14.68
N PRO A 91 -5.40 -3.69 15.32
CA PRO A 91 -5.40 -2.27 15.64
C PRO A 91 -4.17 -1.87 16.47
N GLY A 92 -3.69 -0.64 16.29
CA GLY A 92 -2.46 -0.14 16.92
C GLY A 92 -1.17 -0.64 16.25
N ILE A 93 -1.05 -1.95 16.02
CA ILE A 93 0.07 -2.52 15.25
C ILE A 93 0.08 -1.99 13.81
N ASN A 94 -1.11 -1.86 13.22
CA ASN A 94 -1.33 -1.32 11.88
C ASN A 94 -0.77 0.10 11.67
N LEU A 95 -0.46 0.85 12.73
CA LEU A 95 0.12 2.19 12.60
C LEU A 95 1.63 2.20 12.34
N VAL A 96 2.34 1.12 12.67
CA VAL A 96 3.81 1.12 12.68
C VAL A 96 4.41 -0.05 11.92
N TRP A 97 3.82 -1.24 12.05
CA TRP A 97 4.45 -2.45 11.53
C TRP A 97 4.38 -2.55 10.01
N PRO A 98 3.30 -2.16 9.32
CA PRO A 98 3.29 -2.15 7.86
C PRO A 98 4.48 -1.38 7.27
N TYR A 99 4.78 -0.19 7.81
CA TYR A 99 5.97 0.58 7.46
C TYR A 99 7.26 -0.21 7.69
N GLN A 100 7.43 -0.82 8.86
CA GLN A 100 8.64 -1.60 9.18
C GLN A 100 8.83 -2.76 8.21
N LEU A 101 7.75 -3.46 7.85
CA LEU A 101 7.81 -4.59 6.94
C LEU A 101 8.24 -4.18 5.53
N VAL A 102 7.67 -3.09 5.00
CA VAL A 102 8.06 -2.58 3.67
C VAL A 102 9.47 -2.01 3.69
N ALA A 103 9.86 -1.32 4.78
CA ALA A 103 11.21 -0.78 4.95
C ALA A 103 12.27 -1.88 5.05
N ASP A 104 11.98 -2.98 5.74
CA ASP A 104 12.88 -4.15 5.82
C ASP A 104 13.06 -4.78 4.43
N VAL A 105 11.99 -4.93 3.64
CA VAL A 105 12.09 -5.42 2.24
C VAL A 105 12.87 -4.44 1.37
N TRP A 106 12.63 -3.14 1.50
CA TRP A 106 13.35 -2.10 0.76
C TRP A 106 14.85 -2.15 1.03
N GLN A 107 15.25 -2.30 2.30
CA GLN A 107 16.65 -2.44 2.70
C GLN A 107 17.24 -3.76 2.22
N ALA A 108 16.50 -4.86 2.36
CA ALA A 108 16.95 -6.17 1.88
C ALA A 108 17.16 -6.17 0.37
N ALA A 109 16.32 -5.44 -0.40
CA ALA A 109 16.50 -5.20 -1.83
C ALA A 109 17.70 -4.29 -2.18
N GLY A 110 18.47 -3.81 -1.19
CA GLY A 110 19.69 -3.03 -1.42
C GLY A 110 19.49 -1.52 -1.58
N PHE A 111 18.28 -1.00 -1.42
CA PHE A 111 17.96 0.42 -1.68
C PHE A 111 18.35 1.41 -0.56
N GLY A 112 19.25 1.03 0.35
CA GLY A 112 19.73 1.91 1.42
C GLY A 112 18.62 2.47 2.33
N ARG A 113 18.65 3.77 2.62
CA ARG A 113 17.67 4.41 3.53
C ARG A 113 16.25 4.37 2.93
N PRO A 114 15.23 3.95 3.70
CA PRO A 114 13.85 3.78 3.21
C PRO A 114 13.07 5.09 3.16
N THR A 115 13.65 6.16 2.60
CA THR A 115 13.07 7.51 2.60
C THR A 115 11.73 7.56 1.87
N ILE A 116 11.62 6.89 0.72
CA ILE A 116 10.35 6.83 -0.04
C ILE A 116 9.27 6.07 0.73
N VAL A 117 9.64 4.99 1.45
CA VAL A 117 8.72 4.21 2.28
C VAL A 117 8.24 5.05 3.46
N ARG A 118 9.12 5.87 4.04
CA ARG A 118 8.75 6.80 5.11
C ARG A 118 7.74 7.85 4.64
N TRP A 119 7.96 8.44 3.46
CA TRP A 119 7.02 9.41 2.90
C TRP A 119 5.69 8.77 2.52
N TRP A 120 5.70 7.61 1.87
CA TRP A 120 4.50 6.83 1.56
C TRP A 120 3.65 6.61 2.81
N TRP A 121 4.27 6.12 3.88
CA TRP A 121 3.57 5.82 5.12
C TRP A 121 3.05 7.09 5.81
N ALA A 122 3.84 8.16 5.83
CA ALA A 122 3.44 9.43 6.41
C ALA A 122 2.23 10.03 5.67
N THR A 123 2.24 10.05 4.34
CA THR A 123 1.12 10.57 3.54
C THR A 123 -0.12 9.68 3.66
N PHE A 124 0.06 8.36 3.74
CA PHE A 124 -1.01 7.41 4.00
C PHE A 124 -1.67 7.64 5.36
N LEU A 125 -0.88 7.75 6.44
CA LEU A 125 -1.45 8.04 7.77
C LEU A 125 -2.11 9.42 7.82
N PHE A 126 -1.56 10.40 7.12
CA PHE A 126 -2.12 11.75 7.06
C PHE A 126 -3.51 11.77 6.43
N SER A 127 -3.77 10.99 5.37
CA SER A 127 -5.10 10.90 4.79
C SER A 127 -6.11 10.25 5.75
N PHE A 128 -5.70 9.21 6.51
CA PHE A 128 -6.55 8.59 7.53
C PHE A 128 -6.94 9.55 8.67
N VAL A 129 -6.05 10.46 9.07
CA VAL A 129 -6.34 11.44 10.13
C VAL A 129 -7.26 12.55 9.64
N LEU A 130 -7.19 12.91 8.35
CA LEU A 130 -8.06 13.94 7.76
C LEU A 130 -9.46 13.43 7.39
N GLY A 131 -9.61 12.14 7.07
CA GLY A 131 -10.90 11.53 6.72
C GLY A 131 -12.03 11.78 7.74
N PRO A 132 -11.80 11.65 9.07
CA PRO A 132 -12.78 11.98 10.09
C PRO A 132 -13.26 13.44 10.08
N ALA A 133 -12.42 14.40 9.67
CA ALA A 133 -12.83 15.80 9.58
C ALA A 133 -13.91 16.02 8.49
N VAL A 134 -13.93 15.16 7.46
CA VAL A 134 -14.98 15.09 6.44
C VAL A 134 -16.28 14.54 7.05
N LEU A 135 -16.18 13.49 7.87
CA LEU A 135 -17.32 12.87 8.55
C LEU A 135 -17.98 13.80 9.58
N TRP A 136 -17.22 14.76 10.13
CA TRP A 136 -17.70 15.71 11.14
C TRP A 136 -18.30 16.98 10.53
N ASN A 137 -18.50 17.01 9.22
CA ASN A 137 -19.26 18.04 8.50
C ASN A 137 -18.76 19.47 8.76
N LEU A 138 -17.44 19.61 8.95
CA LEU A 138 -16.82 20.92 9.09
C LEU A 138 -16.98 21.67 7.75
N PRO A 139 -17.39 22.95 7.74
CA PRO A 139 -17.64 23.73 6.51
C PRO A 139 -16.34 24.09 5.74
N VAL A 140 -15.25 23.36 5.97
CA VAL A 140 -13.91 23.68 5.50
C VAL A 140 -13.57 22.76 4.33
N ARG A 141 -13.44 23.35 3.13
CA ARG A 141 -13.17 22.61 1.87
C ARG A 141 -11.71 22.17 1.72
N TRP A 142 -10.78 22.90 2.34
CA TRP A 142 -9.34 22.65 2.20
C TRP A 142 -8.85 21.32 2.81
N PRO A 143 -9.33 20.87 3.99
CA PRO A 143 -9.00 19.54 4.53
C PRO A 143 -9.35 18.37 3.60
N VAL A 144 -10.49 18.43 2.91
CA VAL A 144 -10.91 17.42 1.93
C VAL A 144 -9.91 17.34 0.77
N LEU A 145 -9.54 18.49 0.20
CA LEU A 145 -8.55 18.58 -0.87
C LEU A 145 -7.17 18.07 -0.42
N LEU A 146 -6.74 18.43 0.79
CA LEU A 146 -5.47 17.95 1.36
C LEU A 146 -5.48 16.43 1.58
N CYS A 147 -6.61 15.86 2.01
CA CYS A 147 -6.79 14.43 2.14
C CYS A 147 -6.65 13.72 0.79
N ALA A 148 -7.35 14.20 -0.24
CA ALA A 148 -7.30 13.66 -1.59
C ALA A 148 -5.88 13.72 -2.19
N VAL A 149 -5.18 14.86 -2.01
CA VAL A 149 -3.79 15.01 -2.46
C VAL A 149 -2.87 14.05 -1.72
N ALA A 150 -3.01 13.93 -0.40
CA ALA A 150 -2.19 13.02 0.39
C ALA A 150 -2.39 11.55 0.00
N GLU A 151 -3.64 11.15 -0.27
CA GLU A 151 -3.97 9.83 -0.76
C GLU A 151 -3.39 9.56 -2.15
N ALA A 152 -3.53 10.50 -3.09
CA ALA A 152 -2.94 10.39 -4.42
C ALA A 152 -1.41 10.22 -4.33
N VAL A 153 -0.74 11.02 -3.49
CA VAL A 153 0.71 10.90 -3.25
C VAL A 153 1.04 9.54 -2.64
N ALA A 154 0.29 9.08 -1.63
CA ALA A 154 0.50 7.77 -1.03
C ALA A 154 0.38 6.64 -2.06
N ALA A 155 -0.65 6.68 -2.91
CA ALA A 155 -0.88 5.69 -3.97
C ALA A 155 0.28 5.67 -4.98
N VAL A 156 0.74 6.83 -5.45
CA VAL A 156 1.89 6.93 -6.37
C VAL A 156 3.15 6.36 -5.73
N LEU A 157 3.44 6.72 -4.48
CA LEU A 157 4.63 6.24 -3.78
C LEU A 157 4.55 4.71 -3.55
N ALA A 158 3.38 4.17 -3.21
CA ALA A 158 3.16 2.73 -3.09
C ALA A 158 3.46 2.01 -4.41
N VAL A 159 2.94 2.52 -5.53
CA VAL A 159 3.21 1.97 -6.87
C VAL A 159 4.70 2.00 -7.19
N VAL A 160 5.39 3.11 -6.91
CA VAL A 160 6.84 3.21 -7.13
C VAL A 160 7.62 2.22 -6.27
N ILE A 161 7.25 2.06 -5.01
CA ILE A 161 7.86 1.08 -4.09
C ILE A 161 7.68 -0.34 -4.63
N VAL A 162 6.44 -0.71 -4.97
CA VAL A 162 6.12 -2.04 -5.53
C VAL A 162 6.91 -2.30 -6.80
N ARG A 163 6.95 -1.34 -7.74
CA ARG A 163 7.69 -1.47 -9.00
C ARG A 163 9.19 -1.65 -8.78
N ARG A 164 9.81 -0.79 -7.95
CA ARG A 164 11.26 -0.83 -7.71
C ARG A 164 11.69 -2.12 -7.02
N ILE A 165 11.01 -2.51 -5.95
CA ILE A 165 11.29 -3.77 -5.24
C ILE A 165 11.09 -4.95 -6.18
N THR A 166 9.99 -4.99 -6.93
CA THR A 166 9.72 -6.13 -7.83
C THR A 166 10.78 -6.24 -8.92
N ALA A 167 11.20 -5.12 -9.52
CA ALA A 167 12.24 -5.10 -10.53
C ALA A 167 13.58 -5.63 -9.97
N GLU A 168 13.97 -5.21 -8.77
CA GLU A 168 15.21 -5.66 -8.16
C GLU A 168 15.16 -7.13 -7.75
N LEU A 169 14.07 -7.56 -7.11
CA LEU A 169 13.88 -8.97 -6.73
C LEU A 169 13.82 -9.90 -7.96
N SER A 170 13.35 -9.40 -9.10
CA SER A 170 13.34 -10.18 -10.35
C SER A 170 14.74 -10.37 -10.94
N ARG A 171 15.68 -9.44 -10.70
CA ARG A 171 17.08 -9.59 -11.14
C ARG A 171 17.81 -10.73 -10.43
N TRP A 172 17.42 -11.03 -9.20
CA TRP A 172 18.05 -12.09 -8.41
C TRP A 172 17.62 -13.50 -8.79
N LEU A 173 16.54 -13.63 -9.58
CA LEU A 173 16.01 -14.90 -10.04
C LEU A 173 16.06 -14.95 -11.58
N PRO A 174 17.26 -14.93 -12.20
CA PRO A 174 17.36 -15.12 -13.64
C PRO A 174 16.90 -16.54 -13.98
N ASN A 175 15.70 -16.64 -14.59
CA ASN A 175 15.11 -17.79 -15.26
C ASN A 175 15.73 -19.16 -14.93
N THR A 176 15.27 -19.79 -13.84
CA THR A 176 15.30 -21.25 -13.68
C THR A 176 14.11 -21.88 -14.36
#